data_AF-A0AAW1SMT1-F1
#
_entry.id   AF-A0AAW1SMT1-F1
#
_cell.length_a   1.000
_cell.length_b   1.000
_cell.length_c   1.000
_cell.angle_alpha   90.00
_cell.angle_beta   90.00
_cell.angle_gamma   90.00
#
_symmetry.space_group_name_H-M   'P 1'
#
loop_
_entity.id
_entity.type
_entity.pdbx_description
1 polymer ?
#
loop_
_entity_poly.entity_id
_entity_poly.type
_entity_poly.pdbx_seq_one_letter_code
_entity_poly.pdbx_strand_id
1 'polypeptide(L)'
;MPSGKLLHCAVAAWYPKFASVSVRTKLIPLPPAFIEVLEQGGVHLPADSPALIQQRNTEGDLSDWSEDSEEEAAVEAPSLAQEFPEVAQAITEAIAELGGAVIPKLNWSCPQA
;
A
#
# COMPACT_ATOMS: atom_id res chain seq x y z
N MET A 1 -9.20 26.96 -10.75
CA MET A 1 -10.54 26.36 -10.95
C MET A 1 -11.30 26.42 -9.62
N PRO A 2 -12.63 26.61 -9.59
CA PRO A 2 -13.35 26.63 -8.31
C PRO A 2 -13.29 25.23 -7.69
N SER A 3 -12.66 25.15 -6.53
CA SER A 3 -12.21 23.93 -5.84
C SER A 3 -13.33 22.92 -5.57
N GLY A 4 -14.59 23.38 -5.47
CA GLY A 4 -15.74 22.53 -5.16
C GLY A 4 -16.08 21.48 -6.23
N LYS A 5 -15.79 21.74 -7.52
CA LYS A 5 -16.11 20.78 -8.60
C LYS A 5 -15.29 19.48 -8.48
N LEU A 6 -14.05 19.58 -7.99
CA LEU A 6 -13.15 18.43 -7.83
C LEU A 6 -13.63 17.46 -6.74
N LEU A 7 -14.25 17.98 -5.67
CA LEU A 7 -14.77 17.16 -4.58
C LEU A 7 -15.92 16.26 -5.04
N HIS A 8 -16.76 16.73 -5.97
CA HIS A 8 -17.81 15.90 -6.57
C HIS A 8 -17.27 14.77 -7.45
N CYS A 9 -16.02 14.87 -7.91
CA CYS A 9 -15.36 13.83 -8.69
C CYS A 9 -14.66 12.78 -7.82
N ALA A 10 -14.61 12.93 -6.50
CA ALA A 10 -14.06 11.92 -5.60
C ALA A 10 -14.96 10.67 -5.57
N VAL A 11 -14.37 9.47 -5.56
CA VAL A 11 -15.14 8.20 -5.52
C VAL A 11 -16.14 8.17 -4.37
N ALA A 12 -15.74 8.62 -3.18
CA ALA A 12 -16.63 8.69 -2.02
C ALA A 12 -17.86 9.59 -2.23
N ALA A 13 -17.76 10.61 -3.07
CA ALA A 13 -18.86 11.53 -3.35
C ALA A 13 -19.86 10.96 -4.37
N TRP A 14 -19.39 10.32 -5.45
CA TRP A 14 -20.27 9.85 -6.52
C TRP A 14 -20.71 8.39 -6.38
N TYR A 15 -19.93 7.52 -5.73
CA TYR A 15 -20.23 6.09 -5.67
C TYR A 15 -21.60 5.76 -5.04
N PRO A 16 -22.01 6.35 -3.91
CA PRO A 16 -23.34 6.07 -3.33
C PRO A 16 -24.51 6.33 -4.29
N LYS A 17 -24.35 7.32 -5.19
CA LYS A 17 -25.39 7.69 -6.17
C LYS A 17 -25.44 6.75 -7.37
N PHE A 18 -24.31 6.16 -7.74
CA PHE A 18 -24.17 5.37 -8.96
C PHE A 18 -23.78 3.91 -8.69
N ALA A 19 -23.92 3.42 -7.46
CA ALA A 19 -23.53 2.07 -7.05
C ALA A 19 -24.20 0.97 -7.90
N SER A 20 -25.43 1.18 -8.38
CA SER A 20 -26.16 0.22 -9.23
C SER A 20 -25.63 0.12 -10.66
N VAL A 21 -24.88 1.11 -11.13
CA VAL A 21 -24.37 1.21 -12.51
C VAL A 21 -22.85 1.34 -12.57
N SER A 22 -22.16 1.06 -11.47
CA SER A 22 -20.70 1.10 -11.36
C SER A 22 -20.14 -0.20 -10.81
N VAL A 23 -18.83 -0.37 -10.89
CA VAL A 23 -18.14 -1.54 -10.33
C VAL A 23 -18.31 -1.55 -8.82
N ARG A 24 -18.63 -2.72 -8.24
CA ARG A 24 -18.74 -2.89 -6.78
C ARG A 24 -17.44 -2.43 -6.12
N THR A 25 -17.56 -1.44 -5.24
CA THR A 25 -16.45 -0.74 -4.61
C THR A 25 -16.67 -0.70 -3.09
N LYS A 26 -15.59 -0.91 -2.33
CA LYS A 26 -15.54 -0.68 -0.88
C LYS A 26 -14.65 0.52 -0.61
N LEU A 27 -15.11 1.39 0.30
CA LEU A 27 -14.39 2.60 0.68
C LEU A 27 -13.76 2.37 2.05
N ILE A 28 -12.43 2.49 2.12
CA ILE A 28 -11.67 2.33 3.36
C ILE A 28 -11.09 3.71 3.70
N PRO A 29 -11.47 4.32 4.85
CA PRO A 29 -10.84 5.55 5.30
C PRO A 29 -9.39 5.28 5.71
N LEU A 30 -8.47 6.13 5.24
CA LEU A 30 -7.05 5.98 5.55
C LEU A 30 -6.66 6.90 6.72
N PRO A 31 -5.94 6.39 7.73
CA PRO A 31 -5.43 7.24 8.82
C PRO A 31 -4.33 8.18 8.29
N PRO A 32 -4.17 9.39 8.87
CA PRO A 32 -3.18 10.37 8.40
C PRO A 32 -1.75 9.83 8.34
N ALA A 33 -1.34 9.05 9.34
CA ALA A 33 -0.02 8.42 9.37
C ALA A 33 0.22 7.46 8.18
N PHE A 34 -0.82 6.78 7.69
CA PHE A 34 -0.69 5.93 6.51
C PHE A 34 -0.56 6.77 5.22
N ILE A 35 -1.18 7.95 5.18
CA ILE A 35 -1.04 8.88 4.05
C ILE A 35 0.40 9.42 4.01
N GLU A 36 0.99 9.76 5.16
CA GLU A 36 2.40 10.20 5.24
C GLU A 36 3.35 9.14 4.67
N VAL A 37 3.10 7.86 4.94
CA VAL A 37 3.85 6.74 4.33
C VAL A 37 3.69 6.73 2.81
N LEU A 38 2.46 6.86 2.30
CA LEU A 38 2.22 6.87 0.84
C LEU A 38 2.91 8.05 0.13
N GLU A 39 3.02 9.20 0.80
CA GLU A 39 3.66 10.40 0.27
C GLU A 39 5.19 10.27 0.19
N GLN A 40 5.81 9.45 1.04
CA GLN A 40 7.24 9.19 1.01
C GLN A 40 7.69 8.42 -0.24
N GLY A 41 6.75 7.79 -0.97
CA GLY A 41 7.01 7.18 -2.28
C GLY A 41 7.92 5.96 -2.26
N GLY A 42 8.11 5.32 -1.10
CA GLY A 42 8.93 4.12 -0.92
C GLY A 42 8.16 2.82 -1.18
N VAL A 43 8.87 1.76 -1.57
CA VAL A 43 8.34 0.40 -1.61
C VAL A 43 8.66 -0.28 -0.28
N HIS A 44 7.63 -0.57 0.52
CA HIS A 44 7.77 -1.31 1.78
C HIS A 44 7.49 -2.78 1.53
N LEU A 45 8.55 -3.59 1.51
CA LEU A 45 8.42 -5.04 1.45
C LEU A 45 8.37 -5.60 2.88
N PRO A 46 7.45 -6.53 3.18
CA PRO A 46 7.51 -7.29 4.42
C PRO A 46 8.85 -8.03 4.52
N ALA A 47 9.39 -8.17 5.73
CA ALA A 47 10.67 -8.87 5.97
C ALA A 47 10.67 -10.30 5.38
N ASP A 48 9.53 -10.99 5.43
CA ASP A 48 9.35 -12.35 4.90
C ASP A 48 9.10 -12.40 3.38
N SER A 49 9.24 -11.27 2.67
CA SER A 49 8.97 -11.23 1.23
C SER A 49 9.99 -12.10 0.48
N PRO A 50 9.55 -13.05 -0.36
CA PRO A 50 10.44 -13.88 -1.17
C PRO A 50 11.30 -13.05 -2.13
N ALA A 51 10.89 -11.83 -2.48
CA ALA A 51 11.68 -10.90 -3.28
C ALA A 51 12.94 -10.43 -2.54
N LEU A 52 12.87 -10.18 -1.22
CA LEU A 52 14.04 -9.85 -0.39
C LEU A 52 14.96 -11.06 -0.20
N ILE A 53 14.36 -12.25 -0.02
CA ILE A 53 15.11 -13.51 0.16
C ILE A 53 15.88 -13.88 -1.11
N GLN A 54 15.30 -13.67 -2.30
CA GLN A 54 15.97 -13.93 -3.57
C GLN A 54 17.14 -13.00 -3.82
N GLN A 55 17.02 -11.70 -3.50
CA GLN A 55 18.12 -10.74 -3.61
C GLN A 55 19.34 -11.20 -2.82
N ARG A 56 19.13 -11.55 -1.54
CA ARG A 56 20.18 -12.08 -0.66
C ARG A 56 20.87 -13.34 -1.20
N ASN A 57 20.14 -14.18 -1.93
CA ASN A 57 20.67 -15.42 -2.50
C ASN A 57 21.37 -15.22 -3.86
N THR A 58 21.06 -14.15 -4.59
CA THR A 58 21.72 -13.80 -5.86
C THR A 58 23.00 -12.97 -5.67
N GLU A 59 23.23 -12.42 -4.49
CA GLU A 59 24.37 -11.55 -4.15
C GLU A 59 25.63 -12.31 -3.72
N GLY A 60 25.74 -13.60 -4.05
CA GLY A 60 26.96 -14.40 -3.81
C GLY A 60 28.18 -14.01 -4.66
N ASP A 61 28.11 -12.93 -5.45
CA ASP A 61 29.20 -12.46 -6.35
C ASP A 61 29.38 -10.92 -6.37
N LEU A 62 28.93 -10.20 -5.34
CA LEU A 62 29.24 -8.77 -5.17
C LEU A 62 29.97 -8.53 -3.84
N SER A 63 31.10 -9.20 -3.68
CA SER A 63 32.07 -8.94 -2.61
C SER A 63 32.96 -7.74 -2.96
N ASP A 64 32.49 -6.49 -2.90
CA ASP A 64 33.41 -5.34 -2.84
C ASP A 64 32.79 -4.00 -2.42
N TRP A 65 31.83 -3.92 -1.49
CA TRP A 65 31.57 -2.65 -0.79
C TRP A 65 31.20 -2.87 0.68
N SER A 66 31.96 -2.18 1.54
CA SER A 66 31.89 -2.04 3.01
C SER A 66 32.38 -3.20 3.87
N GLU A 67 33.69 -3.20 4.12
CA GLU A 67 34.29 -3.71 5.35
C GLU A 67 34.26 -2.57 6.40
N ASP A 68 33.90 -2.93 7.64
CA ASP A 68 34.01 -2.17 8.90
C ASP A 68 32.72 -1.54 9.48
N SER A 69 32.00 -2.33 10.30
CA SER A 69 31.58 -1.98 11.68
C SER A 69 30.52 -2.96 12.20
N GLU A 70 30.99 -3.91 13.01
CA GLU A 70 30.44 -4.43 14.27
C GLU A 70 28.90 -4.48 14.48
N GLU A 71 28.39 -5.70 14.66
CA GLU A 71 27.19 -6.11 15.44
C GLU A 71 26.17 -5.01 15.82
N GLU A 72 25.33 -4.62 14.87
CA GLU A 72 24.04 -3.98 15.16
C GLU A 72 22.94 -4.89 14.61
N ALA A 73 22.13 -5.42 15.53
CA ALA A 73 20.99 -6.29 15.24
C ALA A 73 20.22 -5.78 14.03
N ALA A 74 19.94 -6.66 13.07
CA ALA A 74 18.96 -6.39 12.03
C ALA A 74 17.64 -6.04 12.71
N VAL A 75 17.41 -4.75 12.95
CA VAL A 75 16.14 -4.21 13.39
C VAL A 75 15.18 -4.51 12.25
N GLU A 76 14.45 -5.62 12.40
CA GLU A 76 13.33 -6.00 11.56
C GLU A 76 12.39 -4.80 11.51
N ALA A 77 12.52 -3.98 10.46
CA ALA A 77 11.60 -2.88 10.27
C ALA A 77 10.19 -3.49 10.16
N PRO A 78 9.24 -3.07 11.00
CA PRO A 78 7.91 -3.64 10.96
C PRO A 78 7.32 -3.40 9.57
N SER A 79 6.71 -4.45 9.00
CA SER A 79 5.97 -4.33 7.76
C SER A 79 4.81 -3.35 7.93
N LEU A 80 4.35 -2.71 6.85
CA LEU A 80 3.15 -1.84 6.93
C LEU A 80 1.91 -2.55 7.48
N ALA A 81 1.83 -3.87 7.32
CA ALA A 81 0.77 -4.67 7.91
C ALA A 81 0.88 -4.76 9.45
N GLN A 82 2.10 -4.72 10.00
CA GLN A 82 2.33 -4.68 11.45
C GLN A 82 2.15 -3.26 12.01
N GLU A 83 2.53 -2.23 11.25
CA GLU A 83 2.36 -0.83 11.65
C GLU A 83 0.89 -0.38 11.59
N PHE A 84 0.13 -0.86 10.59
CA PHE A 84 -1.26 -0.49 10.35
C PHE A 84 -2.18 -1.72 10.26
N PRO A 85 -2.34 -2.48 11.36
CA PRO A 85 -3.09 -3.73 11.35
C PRO A 85 -4.57 -3.54 10.98
N GLU A 86 -5.19 -2.44 11.40
CA GLU A 86 -6.57 -2.11 11.08
C GLU A 86 -6.78 -1.88 9.58
N VAL A 87 -5.85 -1.17 8.93
CA VAL A 87 -5.89 -0.91 7.49
C VAL A 87 -5.67 -2.21 6.71
N ALA A 88 -4.67 -3.01 7.13
CA ALA A 88 -4.39 -4.29 6.51
C ALA A 88 -5.57 -5.28 6.61
N GLN A 89 -6.21 -5.34 7.78
CA GLN A 89 -7.42 -6.14 7.99
C GLN A 89 -8.57 -5.66 7.09
N ALA A 90 -8.86 -4.35 7.08
CA ALA A 90 -9.92 -3.79 6.26
C ALA A 90 -9.72 -4.06 4.76
N ILE A 91 -8.48 -4.00 4.28
CA ILE A 91 -8.13 -4.34 2.89
C ILE A 91 -8.40 -5.83 2.63
N THR A 92 -7.93 -6.71 3.52
CA THR A 92 -8.08 -8.16 3.37
C THR A 92 -9.55 -8.59 3.34
N GLU A 93 -10.36 -8.04 4.26
CA GLU A 93 -11.81 -8.27 4.30
C GLU A 93 -12.49 -7.74 3.04
N ALA A 94 -12.16 -6.52 2.61
CA ALA A 94 -12.74 -5.94 1.38
C ALA A 94 -12.40 -6.76 0.13
N ILE A 95 -11.18 -7.29 0.03
CA ILE A 95 -10.78 -8.18 -1.08
C ILE A 95 -11.63 -9.45 -1.08
N ALA A 96 -11.78 -10.10 0.07
CA ALA A 96 -12.59 -11.31 0.20
C ALA A 96 -14.06 -11.05 -0.18
N GLU A 97 -14.64 -9.96 0.33
CA GLU A 97 -16.03 -9.58 0.03
C GLU A 97 -16.28 -9.25 -1.44
N LEU A 98 -15.31 -8.67 -2.13
CA LEU A 98 -15.43 -8.26 -3.54
C LEU A 98 -15.17 -9.39 -4.53
N GLY A 99 -14.74 -10.57 -4.06
CA GLY A 99 -14.53 -11.76 -4.88
C GLY A 99 -13.06 -12.13 -5.13
N GLY A 100 -12.14 -11.68 -4.27
CA GLY A 100 -10.74 -12.10 -4.27
C GLY A 100 -9.80 -11.32 -5.19
N ALA A 101 -10.32 -10.52 -6.11
CA ALA A 101 -9.52 -9.66 -6.99
C ALA A 101 -10.11 -8.25 -7.03
N VAL A 102 -9.26 -7.23 -6.84
CA VAL A 102 -9.66 -5.83 -6.75
C VAL A 102 -8.69 -4.92 -7.50
N ILE A 103 -9.14 -3.71 -7.80
CA ILE A 103 -8.29 -2.64 -8.34
C ILE A 103 -8.21 -1.54 -7.26
N PRO A 104 -7.04 -1.32 -6.64
CA PRO A 104 -6.89 -0.27 -5.65
C PRO A 104 -6.97 1.12 -6.32
N LYS A 105 -7.57 2.07 -5.62
CA LYS A 105 -7.76 3.44 -6.11
C LYS A 105 -7.85 4.40 -4.93
N LEU A 106 -7.23 5.58 -5.06
CA LEU A 106 -7.46 6.70 -4.15
C LEU A 106 -8.68 7.52 -4.59
N ASN A 107 -8.84 8.73 -4.06
CA ASN A 107 -10.03 9.55 -4.33
C ASN A 107 -10.29 9.82 -5.83
N TRP A 108 -9.24 9.96 -6.65
CA TRP A 108 -9.38 10.39 -8.05
C TRP A 108 -8.69 9.48 -9.05
N SER A 109 -7.47 9.00 -8.77
CA SER A 109 -6.65 8.21 -9.69
C SER A 109 -6.47 6.77 -9.21
N CYS A 110 -6.37 5.86 -10.18
CA CYS A 110 -5.81 4.53 -9.96
C CYS A 110 -4.30 4.60 -10.24
N PRO A 111 -3.45 3.80 -9.56
CA PRO A 111 -2.06 3.65 -9.98
C PRO A 111 -2.04 3.18 -11.44
N GLN A 112 -1.25 3.88 -12.28
CA GLN A 112 -0.98 3.42 -13.63
C GLN A 112 0.11 2.35 -13.54
N ALA A 113 -0.09 1.24 -14.24
CA ALA A 113 0.93 0.22 -14.43
C ALA A 113 1.98 0.71 -15.45
#